data_AF-A0A434TVL5-F1
#
_entry.id   AF-A0A434TVL5-F1
#
_cell.length_a   1.000
_cell.length_b   1.000
_cell.length_c   1.000
_cell.angle_alpha   90.00
_cell.angle_beta   90.00
_cell.angle_gamma   90.00
#
_symmetry.space_group_name_H-M   'P 1'
#
loop_
_entity.id
_entity.type
_entity.pdbx_description
1 polymer ?
#
loop_
_entity_poly.entity_id
_entity_poly.type
_entity_poly.pdbx_seq_one_letter_code
_entity_poly.pdbx_strand_id
1 'polypeptide(L)'
;MSNMMKALVKAKAEPGIWMEEVPVPEIGPNDVLIKVRKTAICGTDVHIYNWDQWAQKTVPVPMVTGHEFVGTVADFGAAVTEYKVGQRVSGEGHIVCGHCRNCRAGRGHLCRNTLGVGVNRPGAFGEYVAIPQHNVVPIPDDVPDEIAAIFDPLGNAVHTA
;
A
#
# COMPACT_ATOMS: atom_id res chain seq x y z
N MET A 1 19.37 -5.96 16.09
CA MET A 1 19.39 -4.58 15.54
C MET A 1 18.18 -4.49 14.63
N SER A 2 17.25 -3.57 14.89
CA SER A 2 16.09 -3.38 14.00
C SER A 2 16.58 -2.87 12.65
N ASN A 3 16.15 -3.52 11.56
CA ASN A 3 16.42 -3.01 10.22
C ASN A 3 15.54 -1.77 10.01
N MET A 4 16.15 -0.62 9.70
CA MET A 4 15.45 0.67 9.56
C MET A 4 15.34 1.05 8.09
N MET A 5 14.37 1.88 7.74
CA MET A 5 14.16 2.45 6.42
C MET A 5 13.72 3.91 6.50
N LYS A 6 13.96 4.67 5.43
CA LYS A 6 13.38 6.01 5.27
C LYS A 6 11.92 5.92 4.84
N ALA A 7 11.08 6.78 5.40
CA ALA A 7 9.67 6.90 5.03
C ALA A 7 9.12 8.31 5.24
N LEU A 8 8.06 8.66 4.50
CA LEU A 8 7.22 9.84 4.74
C LEU A 8 6.08 9.46 5.68
N VAL A 9 6.18 9.96 6.90
CA VAL A 9 5.30 9.64 8.03
C VAL A 9 4.36 10.80 8.27
N LYS A 10 3.07 10.51 8.45
CA LYS A 10 2.17 11.41 9.17
C LYS A 10 2.49 11.34 10.65
N ALA A 11 3.54 12.02 11.07
CA ALA A 11 4.11 11.91 12.41
C ALA A 11 3.31 12.66 13.48
N LYS A 12 2.54 13.68 13.07
CA LYS A 12 1.81 14.57 13.96
C LYS A 12 0.39 14.83 13.45
N ALA A 13 -0.51 15.12 14.38
CA ALA A 13 -1.89 15.50 14.11
C ALA A 13 -2.01 16.98 13.70
N GLU A 14 -1.21 17.40 12.71
CA GLU A 14 -1.19 18.75 12.13
C GLU A 14 -0.87 18.66 10.62
N PRO A 15 -1.05 19.72 9.82
CA PRO A 15 -0.67 19.72 8.42
C PRO A 15 0.81 19.36 8.18
N GLY A 16 1.09 18.57 7.15
CA GLY A 16 2.42 18.09 6.78
C GLY A 16 2.58 16.56 6.86
N ILE A 17 3.69 16.10 6.30
CA ILE A 17 4.27 14.76 6.43
C ILE A 17 5.79 14.92 6.58
N TRP A 18 6.44 14.04 7.32
CA TRP A 18 7.85 14.18 7.71
C TRP A 18 8.68 12.99 7.24
N MET A 19 9.89 13.27 6.76
CA MET A 19 10.86 12.23 6.45
C MET A 19 11.46 11.73 7.76
N GLU A 20 11.28 10.44 8.06
CA GLU A 20 11.78 9.80 9.28
C GLU A 20 12.45 8.46 8.95
N GLU A 21 13.28 7.97 9.89
CA GLU A 21 13.73 6.58 9.88
C GLU A 21 12.80 5.76 10.76
N VAL A 22 12.18 4.74 10.17
CA VAL A 22 11.24 3.82 10.83
C VAL A 22 11.69 2.38 10.63
N PRO A 23 11.28 1.43 11.48
CA PRO A 23 11.56 0.02 11.24
C PRO A 23 11.00 -0.46 9.89
N VAL A 24 11.73 -1.33 9.20
CA VAL A 24 11.20 -2.07 8.06
C VAL A 24 9.99 -2.89 8.53
N PRO A 25 8.87 -2.92 7.79
CA PRO A 25 7.67 -3.64 8.19
C PRO A 25 7.96 -5.13 8.40
N GLU A 26 7.48 -5.69 9.51
CA GLU A 26 7.45 -7.13 9.70
C GLU A 26 6.38 -7.76 8.79
N ILE A 27 6.70 -8.92 8.21
CA ILE A 27 5.78 -9.66 7.35
C ILE A 27 5.19 -10.86 8.10
N GLY A 28 3.88 -11.00 8.05
CA GLY A 28 3.19 -12.22 8.47
C GLY A 28 3.37 -13.36 7.46
N PRO A 29 2.85 -14.57 7.76
CA PRO A 29 3.02 -15.75 6.92
C PRO A 29 2.50 -15.60 5.48
N ASN A 30 1.53 -14.70 5.25
CA ASN A 30 0.88 -14.47 3.96
C ASN A 30 1.24 -13.12 3.33
N ASP A 31 2.16 -12.37 3.94
CA ASP A 31 2.51 -11.04 3.47
C ASP A 31 3.72 -11.10 2.53
N VAL A 32 3.76 -10.14 1.61
CA VAL A 32 4.87 -9.90 0.70
C VAL A 32 5.48 -8.56 1.06
N LEU A 33 6.78 -8.55 1.33
CA LEU A 33 7.56 -7.34 1.51
C LEU A 33 8.00 -6.85 0.14
N ILE A 34 7.65 -5.63 -0.21
CA ILE A 34 7.95 -5.02 -1.50
C ILE A 34 8.94 -3.88 -1.27
N LYS A 35 10.10 -3.93 -1.93
CA LYS A 35 11.02 -2.80 -2.03
C LYS A 35 10.47 -1.82 -3.05
N VAL A 36 10.06 -0.64 -2.59
CA VAL A 36 9.40 0.38 -3.40
C VAL A 36 10.42 1.00 -4.37
N ARG A 37 10.01 1.18 -5.63
CA ARG A 37 10.82 1.79 -6.70
C ARG A 37 10.30 3.16 -7.09
N LYS A 38 8.98 3.28 -7.27
CA LYS A 38 8.29 4.54 -7.54
C LYS A 38 6.96 4.55 -6.80
N THR A 39 6.53 5.75 -6.42
CA THR A 39 5.21 6.03 -5.87
C THR A 39 4.59 7.19 -6.62
N ALA A 40 3.25 7.23 -6.64
CA ALA A 40 2.49 8.37 -7.12
C ALA A 40 1.74 9.04 -5.96
N ILE A 41 1.21 10.24 -6.19
CA ILE A 41 0.49 11.02 -5.19
C ILE A 41 -0.96 11.15 -5.64
N CYS A 42 -1.87 10.67 -4.81
CA CYS A 42 -3.31 10.74 -5.04
C CYS A 42 -3.93 11.95 -4.32
N GLY A 43 -5.19 12.27 -4.65
CA GLY A 43 -5.97 13.25 -3.89
C GLY A 43 -6.10 12.90 -2.40
N THR A 44 -6.17 11.60 -2.07
CA THR A 44 -6.16 11.11 -0.68
C THR A 44 -4.91 11.55 0.07
N ASP A 45 -3.73 11.49 -0.55
CA ASP A 45 -2.49 11.91 0.10
C ASP A 45 -2.46 13.42 0.36
N VAL A 46 -3.11 14.21 -0.52
CA VAL A 46 -3.29 15.65 -0.32
C VAL A 46 -4.22 15.95 0.87
N HIS A 47 -5.30 15.18 1.05
CA HIS A 47 -6.15 15.26 2.24
C HIS A 47 -5.35 14.96 3.53
N ILE A 48 -4.50 13.93 3.50
CA ILE A 48 -3.63 13.56 4.62
C ILE A 48 -2.62 14.68 4.91
N TYR A 49 -1.96 15.22 3.88
CA TYR A 49 -1.01 16.31 4.01
C TYR A 49 -1.65 17.54 4.63
N ASN A 50 -2.82 17.98 4.12
CA ASN A 50 -3.53 19.15 4.63
C ASN A 50 -4.14 18.94 6.03
N TRP A 51 -4.25 17.69 6.47
CA TRP A 51 -4.84 17.31 7.75
C TRP A 51 -6.28 17.83 7.92
N ASP A 52 -7.09 17.65 6.90
CA ASP A 52 -8.49 18.07 6.94
C ASP A 52 -9.39 17.15 7.80
N GLN A 53 -10.70 17.44 7.82
CA GLN A 53 -11.65 16.69 8.63
C GLN A 53 -11.75 15.21 8.27
N TRP A 54 -11.49 14.82 7.02
CA TRP A 54 -11.51 13.42 6.62
C TRP A 54 -10.27 12.72 7.17
N ALA A 55 -9.09 13.32 7.00
CA ALA A 55 -7.83 12.77 7.48
C ALA A 55 -7.83 12.62 9.01
N GLN A 56 -8.28 13.65 9.73
CA GLN A 56 -8.38 13.64 11.20
C GLN A 56 -9.23 12.49 11.77
N LYS A 57 -10.22 12.01 11.02
CA LYS A 57 -11.12 10.92 11.44
C LYS A 57 -10.62 9.54 11.06
N THR A 58 -9.77 9.45 10.04
CA THR A 58 -9.50 8.19 9.33
C THR A 58 -8.07 7.70 9.51
N VAL A 59 -7.12 8.62 9.69
CA VAL A 59 -5.68 8.35 9.59
C VAL A 59 -5.06 8.32 10.99
N PRO A 60 -4.54 7.17 11.44
CA PRO A 60 -3.78 7.08 12.69
C PRO A 60 -2.48 7.88 12.62
N VAL A 61 -2.03 8.37 13.77
CA VAL A 61 -0.75 9.07 13.93
C VAL A 61 0.05 8.41 15.07
N PRO A 62 1.33 8.07 14.88
CA PRO A 62 2.13 8.21 13.66
C PRO A 62 1.90 7.07 12.65
N MET A 63 2.00 7.34 11.34
CA MET A 63 1.87 6.31 10.31
C MET A 63 2.56 6.67 9.00
N VAL A 64 3.22 5.71 8.34
CA VAL A 64 3.70 5.83 6.95
C VAL A 64 2.51 5.90 6.00
N THR A 65 2.51 6.83 5.06
CA THR A 65 1.36 7.10 4.15
C THR A 65 1.66 6.65 2.71
N GLY A 66 0.76 6.92 1.75
CA GLY A 66 0.91 6.55 0.34
C GLY A 66 0.35 5.16 -0.02
N HIS A 67 -0.31 5.05 -1.17
CA HIS A 67 -0.97 3.82 -1.62
C HIS A 67 -0.83 3.51 -3.11
N GLU A 68 -0.27 4.45 -3.90
CA GLU A 68 -0.01 4.24 -5.33
C GLU A 68 1.49 3.96 -5.52
N PHE A 69 1.85 2.74 -5.93
CA PHE A 69 3.25 2.33 -5.99
C PHE A 69 3.55 1.19 -6.96
N VAL A 70 4.83 1.06 -7.30
CA VAL A 70 5.43 -0.13 -7.89
C VAL A 70 6.75 -0.44 -7.19
N GLY A 71 7.09 -1.71 -7.11
CA GLY A 71 8.34 -2.17 -6.53
C GLY A 71 8.74 -3.55 -7.01
N THR A 72 9.66 -4.13 -6.26
CA THR A 72 10.08 -5.52 -6.44
C THR A 72 9.93 -6.28 -5.14
N VAL A 73 9.52 -7.54 -5.21
CA VAL A 73 9.46 -8.43 -4.05
C VAL A 73 10.84 -8.51 -3.40
N ALA A 74 10.92 -8.10 -2.14
CA ALA A 74 12.14 -8.14 -1.33
C ALA A 74 12.20 -9.41 -0.48
N ASP A 75 11.07 -9.80 0.08
CA ASP A 75 10.90 -10.99 0.92
C ASP A 75 9.41 -11.36 0.98
N PHE A 76 9.07 -12.53 1.51
CA PHE A 76 7.68 -12.96 1.69
C PHE A 76 7.54 -14.02 2.78
N GLY A 77 6.35 -14.07 3.38
CA GLY A 77 6.03 -15.03 4.43
C GLY A 77 6.02 -16.48 3.93
N ALA A 78 6.19 -17.43 4.86
CA ALA A 78 6.33 -18.85 4.55
C ALA A 78 5.13 -19.52 3.85
N ALA A 79 3.95 -18.89 3.86
CA ALA A 79 2.75 -19.38 3.17
C ALA A 79 2.53 -18.72 1.79
N VAL A 80 3.44 -17.84 1.35
CA VAL A 80 3.42 -17.25 0.02
C VAL A 80 4.04 -18.22 -0.98
N THR A 81 3.33 -18.49 -2.08
CA THR A 81 3.75 -19.51 -3.07
C THR A 81 3.84 -18.99 -4.50
N GLU A 82 3.25 -17.82 -4.80
CA GLU A 82 3.07 -17.32 -6.16
C GLU A 82 4.15 -16.32 -6.61
N TYR A 83 5.05 -15.91 -5.71
CA TYR A 83 6.00 -14.83 -5.94
C TYR A 83 7.45 -15.25 -5.78
N LYS A 84 8.35 -14.51 -6.43
CA LYS A 84 9.81 -14.68 -6.33
C LYS A 84 10.47 -13.37 -5.94
N VAL A 85 11.52 -13.43 -5.11
CA VAL A 85 12.35 -12.26 -4.81
C VAL A 85 12.88 -11.66 -6.11
N GLY A 86 12.80 -10.33 -6.23
CA GLY A 86 13.16 -9.55 -7.42
C GLY A 86 12.03 -9.37 -8.43
N GLN A 87 10.91 -10.09 -8.31
CA GLN A 87 9.77 -9.96 -9.22
C GLN A 87 9.14 -8.57 -9.12
N ARG A 88 8.85 -7.95 -10.27
CA ARG A 88 8.18 -6.64 -10.34
C ARG A 88 6.71 -6.76 -10.02
N VAL A 89 6.25 -5.92 -9.10
CA VAL A 89 4.89 -5.96 -8.57
C VAL A 89 4.38 -4.57 -8.24
N SER A 90 3.07 -4.37 -8.37
CA SER A 90 2.29 -3.31 -7.74
C SER A 90 1.34 -3.95 -6.73
N GLY A 91 0.34 -3.22 -6.24
CA GLY A 91 -0.67 -3.80 -5.37
C GLY A 91 -1.97 -3.01 -5.32
N GLU A 92 -3.05 -3.73 -5.00
CA GLU A 92 -4.37 -3.18 -4.68
C GLU A 92 -4.34 -2.53 -3.28
N GLY A 93 -4.70 -1.25 -3.18
CA GLY A 93 -4.67 -0.49 -1.94
C GLY A 93 -5.69 -0.92 -0.89
N HIS A 94 -6.75 -1.63 -1.28
CA HIS A 94 -7.81 -2.09 -0.37
C HIS A 94 -7.61 -3.55 0.08
N ILE A 95 -7.23 -3.73 1.33
CA ILE A 95 -7.18 -5.07 1.94
C ILE A 95 -8.55 -5.45 2.47
N VAL A 96 -9.09 -6.54 1.95
CA VAL A 96 -10.44 -7.01 2.24
C VAL A 96 -10.43 -8.19 3.20
N CYS A 97 -11.54 -8.43 3.90
CA CYS A 97 -11.58 -9.49 4.91
C CYS A 97 -11.70 -10.91 4.35
N GLY A 98 -12.02 -11.08 3.06
CA GLY A 98 -12.17 -12.40 2.41
C GLY A 98 -13.42 -13.21 2.81
N HIS A 99 -14.01 -12.96 3.98
CA HIS A 99 -15.06 -13.81 4.55
C HIS A 99 -16.47 -13.19 4.58
N CYS A 100 -16.63 -11.87 4.34
CA CYS A 100 -17.96 -11.25 4.36
C CYS A 100 -18.79 -11.60 3.11
N ARG A 101 -20.10 -11.30 3.12
CA ARG A 101 -21.01 -11.57 1.99
C ARG A 101 -20.47 -11.03 0.67
N ASN A 102 -19.96 -9.80 0.67
CA ASN A 102 -19.43 -9.16 -0.54
C ASN A 102 -18.13 -9.83 -1.01
N CYS A 103 -17.20 -10.12 -0.09
CA CYS A 103 -15.96 -10.82 -0.45
C CYS A 103 -16.22 -12.21 -1.02
N ARG A 104 -17.11 -13.00 -0.39
CA ARG A 104 -17.47 -14.35 -0.88
C ARG A 104 -18.19 -14.31 -2.24
N ALA A 105 -18.77 -13.18 -2.60
CA ALA A 105 -19.40 -12.95 -3.91
C ALA A 105 -18.44 -12.34 -4.94
N GLY A 106 -17.14 -12.25 -4.66
CA GLY A 106 -16.14 -11.62 -5.54
C GLY A 106 -16.21 -10.09 -5.58
N ARG A 107 -17.04 -9.45 -4.74
CA ARG A 107 -17.23 -8.00 -4.68
C ARG A 107 -16.37 -7.38 -3.58
N GLY A 108 -15.06 -7.61 -3.66
CA GLY A 108 -14.08 -7.14 -2.68
C GLY A 108 -14.14 -5.62 -2.46
N HIS A 109 -14.36 -4.85 -3.52
CA HIS A 109 -14.53 -3.39 -3.49
C HIS A 109 -15.71 -2.91 -2.63
N LEU A 110 -16.65 -3.78 -2.23
CA LEU A 110 -17.74 -3.47 -1.30
C LEU A 110 -17.53 -4.11 0.09
N CYS A 111 -16.32 -4.56 0.40
CA CYS A 111 -16.01 -5.11 1.71
C CYS A 111 -16.27 -4.06 2.80
N ARG A 112 -17.04 -4.43 3.83
CA ARG A 112 -17.35 -3.53 4.96
C ARG A 112 -16.22 -3.39 5.98
N ASN A 113 -15.19 -4.22 5.85
CA ASN A 113 -14.06 -4.35 6.77
C ASN A 113 -12.74 -4.00 6.05
N THR A 114 -12.80 -3.15 5.03
CA THR A 114 -11.62 -2.80 4.23
C THR A 114 -10.64 -1.98 5.05
N LEU A 115 -9.35 -2.28 4.89
CA LEU A 115 -8.25 -1.46 5.40
C LEU A 115 -7.46 -0.90 4.22
N GLY A 116 -7.38 0.44 4.12
CA GLY A 116 -6.59 1.11 3.11
C GLY A 116 -5.10 1.13 3.47
N VAL A 117 -4.25 0.65 2.56
CA VAL A 117 -2.80 0.87 2.62
C VAL A 117 -2.52 2.37 2.64
N GLY A 118 -1.62 2.84 3.49
CA GLY A 118 -1.32 4.27 3.64
C GLY A 118 -2.42 5.14 4.25
N VAL A 119 -3.55 4.54 4.66
CA VAL A 119 -4.70 5.25 5.26
C VAL A 119 -5.08 4.68 6.63
N ASN A 120 -5.28 3.37 6.73
CA ASN A 120 -5.60 2.70 8.00
C ASN A 120 -4.46 1.81 8.52
N ARG A 121 -3.45 1.56 7.67
CA ARG A 121 -2.24 0.79 7.96
C ARG A 121 -1.04 1.40 7.20
N PRO A 122 0.21 1.06 7.58
CA PRO A 122 1.40 1.60 6.92
C PRO A 122 1.37 1.48 5.40
N GLY A 123 1.74 2.57 4.74
CA GLY A 123 1.70 2.76 3.29
C GLY A 123 3.02 2.61 2.56
N ALA A 124 3.02 3.05 1.31
CA ALA A 124 4.08 2.86 0.33
C ALA A 124 5.04 4.05 0.18
N PHE A 125 4.83 5.18 0.86
CA PHE A 125 5.84 6.25 0.94
C PHE A 125 6.96 5.88 1.92
N GLY A 126 7.63 4.76 1.66
CA GLY A 126 8.83 4.31 2.36
C GLY A 126 9.64 3.41 1.44
N GLU A 127 10.85 3.02 1.85
CA GLU A 127 11.66 2.12 1.03
C GLU A 127 11.05 0.71 0.90
N TYR A 128 10.20 0.32 1.85
CA TYR A 128 9.49 -0.95 1.84
C TYR A 128 8.01 -0.78 2.24
N VAL A 129 7.15 -1.63 1.68
CA VAL A 129 5.76 -1.79 2.08
C VAL A 129 5.43 -3.29 2.17
N ALA A 130 4.66 -3.67 3.18
CA ALA A 130 4.18 -5.04 3.34
C ALA A 130 2.67 -5.09 3.07
N ILE A 131 2.25 -5.96 2.15
CA ILE A 131 0.84 -6.22 1.84
C ILE A 131 0.58 -7.73 1.70
N PRO A 132 -0.66 -8.20 1.92
CA PRO A 132 -1.01 -9.61 1.72
C PRO A 132 -0.76 -10.06 0.28
N GLN A 133 -0.38 -11.32 0.08
CA GLN A 133 -0.06 -11.88 -1.24
C GLN A 133 -1.20 -11.75 -2.27
N HIS A 134 -2.46 -11.72 -1.82
CA HIS A 134 -3.64 -11.56 -2.67
C HIS A 134 -3.90 -10.12 -3.11
N ASN A 135 -3.24 -9.14 -2.49
CA ASN A 135 -3.25 -7.74 -2.91
C ASN A 135 -2.11 -7.43 -3.89
N VAL A 136 -1.14 -8.32 -4.05
CA VAL A 136 0.01 -8.09 -4.93
C VAL A 136 -0.39 -8.35 -6.38
N VAL A 137 0.06 -7.48 -7.29
CA VAL A 137 -0.23 -7.58 -8.73
C VAL A 137 1.09 -7.66 -9.50
N PRO A 138 1.42 -8.79 -10.16
CA PRO A 138 2.58 -8.89 -11.02
C PRO A 138 2.56 -7.86 -12.16
N ILE A 139 3.71 -7.25 -12.43
CA ILE A 139 3.86 -6.26 -13.50
C ILE A 139 4.73 -6.84 -14.63
N PRO A 140 4.22 -6.89 -15.87
CA PRO A 140 5.01 -7.30 -17.04
C PRO A 140 6.25 -6.43 -17.26
N ASP A 141 7.32 -7.02 -17.78
CA ASP A 141 8.63 -6.37 -17.95
C ASP A 141 8.61 -5.19 -18.93
N ASP A 142 7.66 -5.16 -19.85
CA ASP A 142 7.49 -4.12 -20.86
C ASP A 142 6.69 -2.90 -20.37
N VAL A 143 6.06 -2.98 -19.19
CA VAL A 143 5.37 -1.83 -18.57
C VAL A 143 6.36 -0.98 -17.78
N PRO A 144 6.54 0.31 -18.09
CA PRO A 144 7.43 1.19 -17.32
C PRO A 144 6.98 1.39 -15.87
N ASP A 145 7.92 1.56 -14.94
CA ASP A 145 7.62 1.73 -13.51
C ASP A 145 6.68 2.93 -13.22
N GLU A 146 6.81 4.03 -13.95
CA GLU A 146 5.92 5.20 -13.77
C GLU A 146 4.48 4.94 -14.17
N ILE A 147 4.26 4.03 -15.12
CA ILE A 147 2.93 3.60 -15.53
C ILE A 147 2.39 2.59 -14.52
N ALA A 148 3.22 1.63 -14.09
CA ALA A 148 2.84 0.64 -13.09
C ALA A 148 2.51 1.28 -11.72
N ALA A 149 3.18 2.37 -11.33
CA ALA A 149 2.92 3.07 -10.07
C ALA A 149 1.51 3.68 -9.99
N ILE A 150 0.88 3.95 -11.15
CA ILE A 150 -0.47 4.52 -11.25
C ILE A 150 -1.52 3.48 -11.67
N PHE A 151 -1.24 2.18 -11.50
CA PHE A 151 -2.23 1.13 -11.81
C PHE A 151 -3.46 1.18 -10.91
N ASP A 152 -3.31 1.59 -9.65
CA ASP A 152 -4.44 1.76 -8.72
C ASP A 152 -5.43 2.84 -9.20
N PRO A 153 -5.02 4.10 -9.49
CA PRO A 153 -5.93 5.11 -10.02
C PRO A 153 -6.41 4.80 -11.44
N LEU A 154 -5.61 4.10 -12.26
CA LEU A 154 -6.07 3.56 -13.54
C LEU A 154 -7.22 2.55 -13.34
N GLY A 155 -7.12 1.68 -12.33
CA GLY A 155 -8.16 0.73 -11.95
C GLY A 155 -9.48 1.40 -11.60
N ASN A 156 -9.44 2.54 -10.90
CA ASN A 156 -10.64 3.35 -10.62
C ASN A 156 -11.33 3.83 -11.92
N ALA A 157 -10.55 4.32 -12.89
CA ALA A 157 -11.08 4.74 -14.19
C ALA A 157 -11.66 3.55 -14.98
N VAL A 158 -10.96 2.42 -15.02
CA VAL A 158 -11.42 1.20 -15.72
C VAL A 158 -12.70 0.65 -15.12
N HIS A 159 -12.84 0.63 -13.78
CA HIS A 159 -14.06 0.15 -13.12
C HIS A 159 -15.26 1.08 -13.36
N THR A 160 -15.01 2.37 -13.57
CA THR A 160 -16.08 3.33 -13.87
C THR A 160 -16.64 3.19 -15.29
N ALA A 161 -15.82 2.70 -16.22
CA ALA A 161 -16.10 2.67 -17.66
C ALA A 161 -17.20 1.67 -18.09
#